data_AF-A0A497A5F5-F1
#
_entry.id   AF-A0A497A5F5-F1
#
_cell.length_a   1.000
_cell.length_b   1.000
_cell.length_c   1.000
_cell.angle_alpha   90.00
_cell.angle_beta   90.00
_cell.angle_gamma   90.00
#
_symmetry.space_group_name_H-M   'P 1'
#
loop_
_entity.id
_entity.type
_entity.pdbx_description
1 polymer ?
#
loop_
_entity_poly.entity_id
_entity_poly.type
_entity_poly.pdbx_seq_one_letter_code
_entity_poly.pdbx_strand_id
1 'polypeptide(L)'
;MGLPGLCPCAADTGCGDVVSRRHDSQKGATPMRKPRDDEYILSFDLSLDSLDTILMASNGDCTPHQAYTNNWPGFQKLKKDVLAYLGDLDRARLTVVGESTGILWWHIFYQISTDPDFAPYEPALALLNPFHVKHFRKALPEDQKTDSDDPRLIGTYYRTMGVKNYYSFDPRYLPLRQLSRAYCRLVHTLAAEKAFAVTLIYLSASEYCRLKPFSDTFGVTSTYILSEYPDIAAIADIPLD
;
A
#
# COMPACT_ATOMS: atom_id res chain seq x y z
N MET A 1 17.64 -20.62 -48.86
CA MET A 1 16.21 -20.40 -49.17
C MET A 1 15.48 -20.38 -47.85
N GLY A 2 14.87 -19.32 -47.34
CA GLY A 2 14.70 -17.92 -47.72
C GLY A 2 13.90 -17.32 -46.55
N LEU A 3 14.48 -16.34 -45.86
CA LEU A 3 13.78 -15.52 -44.87
C LEU A 3 12.65 -14.74 -45.54
N PRO A 4 11.59 -14.43 -44.80
CA PRO A 4 11.06 -13.07 -44.79
C PRO A 4 11.13 -12.58 -43.32
N GLY A 5 11.83 -11.51 -43.00
CA GLY A 5 11.74 -10.21 -43.66
C GLY A 5 11.04 -9.29 -42.67
N LEU A 6 11.83 -8.50 -41.94
CA LEU A 6 11.35 -7.34 -41.19
C LEU A 6 10.49 -6.46 -42.11
N CYS A 7 9.43 -5.89 -41.57
CA CYS A 7 8.80 -4.71 -42.13
C CYS A 7 8.67 -3.61 -41.06
N PRO A 8 8.68 -2.33 -41.49
CA PRO A 8 9.29 -1.21 -40.80
C PRO A 8 8.26 -0.33 -40.09
N CYS A 9 8.76 0.62 -39.29
CA CYS A 9 7.97 1.67 -38.69
C CYS A 9 7.39 2.65 -39.74
N ALA A 10 6.19 3.14 -39.41
CA ALA A 10 5.48 4.36 -39.86
C ALA A 10 4.70 4.32 -41.19
N ALA A 11 3.36 4.32 -41.10
CA ALA A 11 2.51 5.51 -41.34
C ALA A 11 1.02 5.11 -41.44
N ASP A 12 0.17 5.90 -40.78
CA ASP A 12 -1.27 6.13 -40.99
C ASP A 12 -2.11 5.11 -41.76
N THR A 13 -3.01 4.45 -41.03
CA THR A 13 -4.38 4.20 -41.50
C THR A 13 -5.34 4.24 -40.32
N GLY A 14 -6.31 5.17 -40.39
CA GLY A 14 -7.32 5.35 -39.36
C GLY A 14 -8.22 4.13 -39.21
N CYS A 15 -8.57 3.82 -37.97
CA CYS A 15 -9.77 3.06 -37.66
C CYS A 15 -10.17 3.25 -36.20
N GLY A 16 -11.42 3.66 -35.98
CA GLY A 16 -12.12 3.51 -34.72
C GLY A 16 -12.14 4.76 -33.85
N ASP A 17 -13.13 5.62 -34.10
CA ASP A 17 -13.69 6.48 -33.05
C ASP A 17 -14.11 5.60 -31.87
N VAL A 18 -13.21 5.42 -30.91
CA VAL A 18 -13.59 4.98 -29.58
C VAL A 18 -14.34 6.15 -28.99
N VAL A 19 -15.67 6.09 -29.09
CA VAL A 19 -16.59 6.95 -28.35
C VAL A 19 -16.15 6.88 -26.88
N SER A 20 -15.40 7.90 -26.47
CA SER A 20 -15.12 8.18 -25.08
C SER A 20 -16.48 8.41 -24.45
N ARG A 21 -17.05 7.35 -23.86
CA ARG A 21 -18.10 7.52 -22.87
C ARG A 21 -17.43 8.26 -21.72
N ARG A 22 -17.45 9.59 -21.81
CA ARG A 22 -17.35 10.46 -20.65
C ARG A 22 -18.44 9.94 -19.72
N HIS A 23 -18.03 9.14 -18.74
CA HIS A 23 -18.83 8.99 -17.54
C HIS A 23 -18.90 10.40 -16.98
N ASP A 24 -20.03 11.02 -17.24
CA ASP A 24 -20.44 12.27 -16.66
C ASP A 24 -20.55 11.99 -15.16
N SER A 25 -19.40 12.11 -14.50
CA SER A 25 -19.30 12.09 -13.06
C SER A 25 -19.94 13.38 -12.62
N GLN A 26 -21.26 13.37 -12.51
CA GLN A 26 -21.98 14.37 -11.74
C GLN A 26 -21.28 14.44 -10.39
N LYS A 27 -20.46 15.48 -10.22
CA LYS A 27 -19.87 15.90 -8.96
C LYS A 27 -21.00 16.42 -8.08
N GLY A 28 -21.88 15.53 -7.65
CA GLY A 28 -22.67 15.75 -6.45
C GLY A 28 -21.70 15.83 -5.28
N ALA A 29 -21.85 16.84 -4.43
CA ALA A 29 -21.15 16.86 -3.15
C ALA A 29 -21.39 15.52 -2.45
N THR A 30 -20.34 14.82 -2.01
CA THR A 30 -20.50 13.62 -1.19
C THR A 30 -21.35 14.04 0.02
N PRO A 31 -22.56 13.48 0.20
CA PRO A 31 -23.40 13.89 1.31
C PRO A 31 -22.68 13.60 2.63
N MET A 32 -22.78 14.53 3.58
CA MET A 32 -22.21 14.34 4.91
C MET A 32 -22.78 13.05 5.54
N ARG A 33 -21.93 12.33 6.25
CA ARG A 33 -22.30 11.07 6.89
C ARG A 33 -23.29 11.33 8.04
N LYS A 34 -24.40 10.59 8.06
CA LYS A 34 -25.30 10.58 9.23
C LYS A 34 -24.73 9.59 10.27
N PRO A 35 -24.41 10.02 11.51
CA PRO A 35 -23.96 9.12 12.57
C PRO A 35 -25.04 8.10 12.89
N ARG A 36 -24.63 6.89 13.30
CA ARG A 36 -25.54 5.92 13.90
C ARG A 36 -25.45 6.04 15.41
N ASP A 37 -26.58 5.88 16.10
CA ASP A 37 -26.64 6.05 17.55
C ASP A 37 -25.88 4.93 18.30
N ASP A 38 -25.73 3.77 17.67
CA ASP A 38 -25.07 2.57 18.20
C ASP A 38 -23.58 2.45 17.80
N GLU A 39 -23.02 3.42 17.08
CA GLU A 39 -21.63 3.36 16.60
C GLU A 39 -20.65 4.03 17.56
N TYR A 40 -19.58 3.29 17.87
CA TYR A 40 -18.41 3.76 18.61
C TYR A 40 -17.20 3.76 17.69
N ILE A 41 -16.54 4.90 17.60
CA ILE A 41 -15.42 5.16 16.70
C ILE A 41 -14.12 5.05 17.51
N LEU A 42 -13.37 3.99 17.31
CA LEU A 42 -12.02 3.82 17.85
C LEU A 42 -11.02 4.37 16.84
N SER A 43 -10.53 5.58 17.07
CA SER A 43 -9.59 6.23 16.16
C SER A 43 -8.15 6.08 16.65
N PHE A 44 -7.25 5.95 15.68
CA PHE A 44 -5.84 5.71 15.89
C PHE A 44 -4.99 6.76 15.20
N ASP A 45 -4.09 7.37 15.96
CA ASP A 45 -2.83 7.89 15.43
C ASP A 45 -1.74 6.83 15.65
N LEU A 46 -0.95 6.59 14.61
CA LEU A 46 -0.14 5.38 14.47
C LEU A 46 1.30 5.74 14.15
N SER A 47 2.21 5.42 15.06
CA SER A 47 3.65 5.56 14.86
C SER A 47 4.35 4.20 14.92
N LEU A 48 5.67 4.19 14.77
CA LEU A 48 6.44 2.95 14.90
C LEU A 48 6.32 2.36 16.31
N ASP A 49 6.29 3.23 17.33
CA ASP A 49 6.37 2.83 18.73
C ASP A 49 5.03 2.93 19.47
N SER A 50 4.10 3.75 18.97
CA SER A 50 2.86 4.11 19.66
C SER A 50 1.58 3.83 18.86
N LEU A 51 0.55 3.47 19.61
CA LEU A 51 -0.85 3.42 19.24
C LEU A 51 -1.58 4.44 20.12
N ASP A 52 -1.71 5.66 19.62
CA ASP A 52 -2.40 6.75 20.28
C ASP A 52 -3.87 6.68 19.87
N THR A 53 -4.79 6.62 20.85
CA THR A 53 -6.18 6.33 20.56
C THR A 53 -7.17 7.05 21.47
N ILE A 54 -8.35 7.30 20.90
CA ILE A 54 -9.56 7.66 21.64
C ILE A 54 -10.72 6.78 21.15
N LEU A 55 -11.72 6.62 22.00
CA LEU A 55 -13.00 6.05 21.62
C LEU A 55 -14.07 7.15 21.67
N MET A 56 -14.74 7.38 20.55
CA MET A 56 -15.76 8.41 20.38
C MET A 56 -17.14 7.78 20.24
N ALA A 57 -18.10 8.21 21.06
CA ALA A 57 -19.50 7.80 21.00
C ALA A 57 -20.27 8.61 19.95
N SER A 58 -21.49 8.15 19.63
CA SER A 58 -22.37 8.75 18.63
C SER A 58 -22.79 10.20 18.94
N ASN A 59 -22.88 10.55 20.22
CA ASN A 59 -23.14 11.92 20.70
C ASN A 59 -21.91 12.84 20.56
N GLY A 60 -20.71 12.29 20.36
CA GLY A 60 -19.45 13.03 20.24
C GLY A 60 -18.60 13.05 21.50
N ASP A 61 -19.07 12.45 22.59
CA ASP A 61 -18.27 12.26 23.79
C ASP A 61 -17.11 11.32 23.48
N CYS A 62 -15.94 11.63 24.02
CA CYS A 62 -14.72 10.89 23.80
C CYS A 62 -14.16 10.40 25.13
N THR A 63 -13.60 9.19 25.15
CA THR A 63 -12.71 8.80 26.24
C THR A 63 -11.48 9.70 26.28
N PRO A 64 -10.79 9.82 27.42
CA PRO A 64 -9.47 10.42 27.46
C PRO A 64 -8.54 9.75 26.45
N HIS A 65 -7.60 10.53 25.92
CA HIS A 65 -6.51 10.02 25.10
C HIS A 65 -5.73 8.94 25.85
N GLN A 66 -5.51 7.81 25.18
CA GLN A 66 -4.73 6.70 25.70
C GLN A 66 -3.67 6.28 24.69
N ALA A 67 -2.45 6.06 25.18
CA ALA A 67 -1.34 5.57 24.39
C ALA A 67 -1.01 4.12 24.77
N TYR A 68 -0.77 3.29 23.76
CA TYR A 68 -0.24 1.93 23.91
C TYR A 68 1.01 1.75 23.05
N THR A 69 1.77 0.69 23.27
CA THR A 69 2.89 0.35 22.40
C THR A 69 2.41 -0.29 21.10
N ASN A 70 3.01 0.05 19.96
CA ASN A 70 2.64 -0.51 18.66
C ASN A 70 3.23 -1.92 18.43
N ASN A 71 2.81 -2.85 19.28
CA ASN A 71 3.25 -4.24 19.30
C ASN A 71 2.19 -5.14 19.95
N TRP A 72 2.46 -6.45 20.01
CA TRP A 72 1.53 -7.41 20.58
C TRP A 72 1.15 -7.14 22.06
N PRO A 73 2.08 -6.89 22.99
CA PRO A 73 1.72 -6.52 24.36
C PRO A 73 0.84 -5.27 24.46
N GLY A 74 1.10 -4.26 23.63
CA GLY A 74 0.29 -3.04 23.61
C GLY A 74 -1.11 -3.29 23.06
N PHE A 75 -1.23 -4.10 22.00
CA PHE A 75 -2.53 -4.55 21.51
C PHE A 75 -3.33 -5.31 22.57
N GLN A 76 -2.71 -6.20 23.34
CA GLN A 76 -3.41 -6.95 24.40
C GLN A 76 -3.97 -6.03 25.49
N LYS A 77 -3.23 -4.98 25.86
CA LYS A 77 -3.72 -3.94 26.78
C LYS A 77 -4.89 -3.16 26.18
N LEU A 78 -4.72 -2.66 24.95
CA LEU A 78 -5.77 -1.97 24.21
C LEU A 78 -7.04 -2.81 24.11
N LYS A 79 -6.92 -4.08 23.74
CA LYS A 79 -8.03 -5.02 23.61
C LYS A 79 -8.80 -5.13 24.92
N LYS A 80 -8.09 -5.34 26.04
CA LYS A 80 -8.72 -5.43 27.36
C LYS A 80 -9.51 -4.17 27.70
N ASP A 81 -8.91 -3.01 27.49
CA ASP A 81 -9.49 -1.73 27.90
C ASP A 81 -10.69 -1.35 27.01
N VAL A 82 -10.59 -1.57 25.69
CA VAL A 82 -11.69 -1.34 24.74
C VAL A 82 -12.84 -2.31 24.99
N LEU A 83 -12.57 -3.61 25.18
CA LEU A 83 -13.64 -4.59 25.44
C LEU A 83 -14.33 -4.36 26.79
N ALA A 84 -13.60 -3.90 27.81
CA ALA A 84 -14.20 -3.51 29.08
C ALA A 84 -15.19 -2.36 28.89
N TYR A 85 -14.80 -1.33 28.12
CA TYR A 85 -15.69 -0.20 27.82
C TYR A 85 -16.91 -0.61 26.98
N LEU A 86 -16.70 -1.40 25.92
CA LEU A 86 -17.78 -1.82 25.02
C LEU A 86 -18.75 -2.82 25.67
N GLY A 87 -18.27 -3.64 26.61
CA GLY A 87 -19.09 -4.63 27.31
C GLY A 87 -20.17 -4.03 28.22
N ASP A 88 -20.00 -2.77 28.64
CA ASP A 88 -20.98 -2.05 29.46
C ASP A 88 -22.09 -1.39 28.63
N LEU A 89 -22.01 -1.48 27.29
CA LEU A 89 -22.91 -0.79 26.36
C LEU A 89 -23.90 -1.75 25.70
N ASP A 90 -25.14 -1.32 25.55
CA ASP A 90 -26.15 -2.10 24.81
C ASP A 90 -25.98 -1.91 23.30
N ARG A 91 -25.86 -3.02 22.56
CA ARG A 91 -25.79 -3.08 21.08
C ARG A 91 -24.70 -2.22 20.44
N ALA A 92 -23.52 -2.12 21.06
CA ALA A 92 -22.41 -1.35 20.48
C ALA A 92 -21.91 -1.94 19.15
N ARG A 93 -21.68 -1.07 18.17
CA ARG A 93 -20.95 -1.37 16.92
C ARG A 93 -19.62 -0.63 16.91
N LEU A 94 -18.56 -1.32 16.51
CA LEU A 94 -17.22 -0.75 16.50
C LEU A 94 -16.84 -0.32 15.08
N THR A 95 -16.39 0.92 14.93
CA THR A 95 -15.66 1.37 13.75
C THR A 95 -14.23 1.72 14.14
N VAL A 96 -13.27 1.04 13.51
CA VAL A 96 -11.84 1.28 13.66
C VAL A 96 -11.40 2.30 12.61
N VAL A 97 -10.83 3.42 13.02
CA VAL A 97 -10.40 4.50 12.12
C VAL A 97 -8.91 4.76 12.28
N GLY A 98 -8.20 4.96 11.18
CA GLY A 98 -6.79 5.31 11.21
C GLY A 98 -6.29 5.74 9.85
N GLU A 99 -5.17 6.44 9.82
CA GLU A 99 -4.54 6.84 8.57
C GLU A 99 -3.71 5.71 7.94
N SER A 100 -3.71 5.63 6.62
CA SER A 100 -2.83 4.73 5.86
C SER A 100 -1.37 5.21 5.82
N THR A 101 -0.77 5.49 6.98
CA THR A 101 0.64 5.90 7.09
C THR A 101 1.54 4.68 7.03
N GLY A 102 2.07 4.40 5.84
CA GLY A 102 2.93 3.24 5.61
C GLY A 102 2.23 1.91 5.90
N ILE A 103 2.92 1.00 6.59
CA ILE A 103 2.41 -0.34 6.97
C ILE A 103 1.95 -0.42 8.44
N LEU A 104 2.17 0.63 9.23
CA LEU A 104 2.06 0.60 10.70
C LEU A 104 0.63 0.28 11.18
N TRP A 105 -0.39 0.74 10.45
CA TRP A 105 -1.80 0.44 10.70
C TRP A 105 -2.21 -1.01 10.45
N TRP A 106 -1.44 -1.75 9.65
CA TRP A 106 -1.92 -3.00 9.06
C TRP A 106 -2.24 -4.06 10.11
N HIS A 107 -1.36 -4.25 11.10
CA HIS A 107 -1.46 -5.35 12.05
C HIS A 107 -2.55 -5.13 13.09
N ILE A 108 -2.73 -3.90 13.58
CA ILE A 108 -3.80 -3.56 14.53
C ILE A 108 -5.18 -3.69 13.87
N PHE A 109 -5.34 -3.21 12.63
CA PHE A 109 -6.58 -3.39 11.86
C PHE A 109 -6.86 -4.88 11.60
N TYR A 110 -5.83 -5.66 11.24
CA TYR A 110 -5.97 -7.09 11.01
C TYR A 110 -6.41 -7.82 12.27
N GLN A 111 -5.73 -7.57 13.40
CA GLN A 111 -6.02 -8.19 14.69
C GLN A 111 -7.45 -7.89 15.12
N ILE A 112 -7.89 -6.62 15.14
CA ILE A 112 -9.27 -6.28 15.53
C ILE A 112 -10.30 -6.96 14.62
N SER A 113 -10.05 -7.05 13.32
CA SER A 113 -11.00 -7.68 12.38
C SER A 113 -11.08 -9.20 12.45
N THR A 114 -10.09 -9.86 13.06
CA THR A 114 -9.99 -11.33 13.11
C THR A 114 -10.11 -11.89 14.52
N ASP A 115 -10.02 -11.04 15.54
CA ASP A 115 -10.13 -11.45 16.94
C ASP A 115 -11.58 -11.83 17.29
N PRO A 116 -11.80 -13.06 17.80
CA PRO A 116 -13.13 -13.52 18.18
C PRO A 116 -13.84 -12.63 19.20
N ASP A 117 -13.09 -11.96 20.08
CA ASP A 117 -13.68 -11.14 21.14
C ASP A 117 -14.23 -9.82 20.58
N PHE A 118 -13.74 -9.37 19.41
CA PHE A 118 -14.27 -8.21 18.70
C PHE A 118 -15.43 -8.58 17.75
N ALA A 119 -15.61 -9.85 17.41
CA ALA A 119 -16.64 -10.29 16.46
C ALA A 119 -18.08 -9.84 16.81
N PRO A 120 -18.52 -9.82 18.09
CA PRO A 120 -19.87 -9.34 18.45
C PRO A 120 -20.14 -7.88 18.09
N TYR A 121 -19.10 -7.06 17.95
CA TYR A 121 -19.22 -5.62 17.65
C TYR A 121 -19.15 -5.31 16.14
N GLU A 122 -19.04 -6.34 15.30
CA GLU A 122 -18.98 -6.26 13.83
C GLU A 122 -18.01 -5.16 13.32
N PRO A 123 -16.71 -5.26 13.62
CA PRO A 123 -15.76 -4.17 13.42
C PRO A 123 -15.68 -3.73 11.97
N ALA A 124 -15.99 -2.46 11.71
CA ALA A 124 -15.84 -1.82 10.41
C ALA A 124 -14.50 -1.08 10.33
N LEU A 125 -13.71 -1.32 9.28
CA LEU A 125 -12.35 -0.77 9.16
C LEU A 125 -12.31 0.45 8.23
N ALA A 126 -12.28 1.65 8.80
CA ALA A 126 -12.21 2.91 8.07
C ALA A 126 -10.75 3.39 7.93
N LEU A 127 -10.10 2.93 6.87
CA LEU A 127 -8.74 3.37 6.54
C LEU A 127 -8.77 4.68 5.75
N LEU A 128 -8.18 5.73 6.31
CA LEU A 128 -8.21 7.08 5.76
C LEU A 128 -6.97 7.40 4.91
N ASN A 129 -7.14 8.29 3.93
CA ASN A 129 -6.02 8.86 3.19
C ASN A 129 -5.37 9.99 4.02
N PRO A 130 -4.08 9.88 4.42
CA PRO A 130 -3.41 10.89 5.23
C PRO A 130 -3.40 12.28 4.57
N PHE A 131 -3.40 12.34 3.23
CA PHE A 131 -3.51 13.60 2.51
C PHE A 131 -4.82 14.33 2.81
N HIS A 132 -5.95 13.62 2.89
CA HIS A 132 -7.24 14.26 3.16
C HIS A 132 -7.37 14.72 4.60
N VAL A 133 -6.91 13.92 5.57
CA VAL A 133 -6.92 14.30 6.98
C VAL A 133 -6.03 15.52 7.23
N LYS A 134 -4.86 15.57 6.57
CA LYS A 134 -3.99 16.76 6.59
C LYS A 134 -4.68 18.02 6.07
N HIS A 135 -5.49 17.93 5.01
CA HIS A 135 -6.23 19.09 4.49
C HIS A 135 -7.38 19.49 5.42
N PHE A 136 -8.05 18.50 6.03
CA PHE A 136 -9.07 18.75 7.03
C PHE A 136 -8.50 19.51 8.25
N ARG A 137 -7.34 19.08 8.77
CA ARG A 137 -6.61 19.79 9.84
C ARG A 137 -6.39 21.27 9.51
N LYS A 138 -5.98 21.57 8.29
CA LYS A 138 -5.72 22.95 7.85
C LYS A 138 -6.98 23.82 7.82
N ALA A 139 -8.12 23.20 7.52
CA ALA A 139 -9.41 23.88 7.44
C ALA A 139 -10.02 24.18 8.82
N LEU A 140 -9.51 23.56 9.89
CA LEU A 140 -9.96 23.86 11.25
C LEU A 140 -9.48 25.24 11.73
N PRO A 141 -10.18 25.87 12.69
CA PRO A 141 -9.71 27.04 13.43
C PRO A 141 -8.35 26.79 14.13
N GLU A 142 -7.55 27.83 14.35
CA GLU A 142 -6.20 27.69 14.95
C GLU A 142 -6.21 27.09 16.36
N ASP A 143 -7.23 27.39 17.16
CA ASP A 143 -7.46 26.84 18.50
C ASP A 143 -7.77 25.34 18.52
N GLN A 144 -8.15 24.78 17.36
CA GLN A 144 -8.45 23.35 17.19
C GLN A 144 -7.32 22.58 16.48
N LYS A 145 -6.20 23.23 16.17
CA LYS A 145 -5.01 22.63 15.53
C LYS A 145 -3.98 22.15 16.57
N THR A 146 -4.43 21.61 17.69
CA THR A 146 -3.51 21.11 18.72
C THR A 146 -3.01 19.71 18.32
N ASP A 147 -1.68 19.55 18.22
CA ASP A 147 -1.04 18.26 17.90
C ASP A 147 -1.24 17.19 19.00
N SER A 148 -1.74 17.58 20.17
CA SER A 148 -1.90 16.68 21.32
C SER A 148 -3.10 15.72 21.22
N ASP A 149 -3.92 15.81 20.18
CA ASP A 149 -5.14 14.99 20.05
C ASP A 149 -5.43 14.57 18.59
N ASP A 150 -4.39 14.10 17.91
CA ASP A 150 -4.45 13.56 16.56
C ASP A 150 -5.49 12.44 16.38
N PRO A 151 -5.65 11.49 17.32
CA PRO A 151 -6.71 10.49 17.25
C PRO A 151 -8.10 11.12 17.22
N ARG A 152 -8.35 12.21 17.97
CA ARG A 152 -9.64 12.91 17.95
C ARG A 152 -9.89 13.62 16.64
N LEU A 153 -8.86 14.23 16.05
CA LEU A 153 -8.97 14.81 14.71
C LEU A 153 -9.37 13.74 13.67
N ILE A 154 -8.70 12.59 13.71
CA ILE A 154 -8.94 11.45 12.81
C ILE A 154 -10.37 10.92 12.97
N GLY A 155 -10.84 10.73 14.21
CA GLY A 155 -12.22 10.32 14.51
C GLY A 155 -13.24 11.34 14.03
N THR A 156 -12.96 12.64 14.24
CA THR A 156 -13.82 13.74 13.78
C THR A 156 -13.90 13.81 12.26
N TYR A 157 -12.78 13.64 11.56
CA TYR A 157 -12.75 13.55 10.10
C TYR A 157 -13.65 12.41 9.62
N TYR A 158 -13.51 11.22 10.19
CA TYR A 158 -14.35 10.08 9.80
C TYR A 158 -15.83 10.32 10.11
N ARG A 159 -16.15 10.92 11.28
CA ARG A 159 -17.55 11.24 11.64
C ARG A 159 -18.19 12.21 10.64
N THR A 160 -17.42 13.18 10.13
CA THR A 160 -17.92 14.18 9.17
C THR A 160 -17.99 13.64 7.73
N MET A 161 -16.90 13.01 7.26
CA MET A 161 -16.72 12.65 5.85
C MET A 161 -17.05 11.19 5.54
N GLY A 162 -16.90 10.29 6.51
CA GLY A 162 -17.01 8.85 6.34
C GLY A 162 -15.94 8.26 5.42
N VAL A 163 -16.16 6.99 5.04
CA VAL A 163 -15.42 6.31 3.97
C VAL A 163 -16.41 5.78 2.94
N LYS A 164 -15.99 5.75 1.67
CA LYS A 164 -16.80 5.15 0.59
C LYS A 164 -16.91 3.63 0.75
N ASN A 165 -15.80 3.00 1.10
CA ASN A 165 -15.69 1.57 1.31
C ASN A 165 -14.85 1.32 2.56
N TYR A 166 -15.30 0.42 3.42
CA TYR A 166 -14.46 -0.09 4.49
C TYR A 166 -13.38 -1.00 3.93
N TYR A 167 -12.23 -0.99 4.57
CA TYR A 167 -11.14 -1.91 4.26
C TYR A 167 -11.54 -3.33 4.66
N SER A 168 -11.13 -4.32 3.86
CA SER A 168 -11.40 -5.74 4.16
C SER A 168 -10.13 -6.57 3.97
N PHE A 169 -9.89 -7.46 4.94
CA PHE A 169 -8.84 -8.47 4.89
C PHE A 169 -9.39 -9.77 4.26
N ASP A 170 -9.78 -9.70 2.99
CA ASP A 170 -10.26 -10.89 2.29
C ASP A 170 -9.10 -11.90 2.12
N PRO A 171 -9.20 -13.10 2.70
CA PRO A 171 -8.14 -14.11 2.64
C PRO A 171 -7.84 -14.56 1.20
N ARG A 172 -8.75 -14.35 0.24
CA ARG A 172 -8.53 -14.63 -1.18
C ARG A 172 -7.59 -13.62 -1.82
N TYR A 173 -7.74 -12.34 -1.49
CA TYR A 173 -7.00 -11.25 -2.13
C TYR A 173 -5.68 -10.90 -1.42
N LEU A 174 -5.55 -11.19 -0.13
CA LEU A 174 -4.32 -10.89 0.61
C LEU A 174 -3.07 -11.60 0.05
N PRO A 175 -3.08 -12.93 -0.18
CA PRO A 175 -1.93 -13.62 -0.76
C PRO A 175 -1.62 -13.11 -2.17
N LEU A 176 -2.65 -12.90 -2.99
CA LEU A 176 -2.50 -12.40 -4.36
C LEU A 176 -1.83 -11.02 -4.36
N ARG A 177 -2.25 -10.11 -3.48
CA ARG A 177 -1.63 -8.80 -3.33
C ARG A 177 -0.15 -8.89 -2.96
N GLN A 178 0.21 -9.79 -2.05
CA GLN A 178 1.60 -9.97 -1.64
C GLN A 178 2.45 -10.57 -2.78
N LEU A 179 1.93 -11.58 -3.48
CA LEU A 179 2.59 -12.17 -4.65
C LEU A 179 2.81 -11.13 -5.75
N SER A 180 1.80 -10.32 -6.09
CA SER A 180 1.94 -9.27 -7.10
C SER A 180 2.98 -8.21 -6.71
N ARG A 181 3.02 -7.81 -5.43
CA ARG A 181 4.05 -6.87 -4.92
C ARG A 181 5.44 -7.49 -4.95
N ALA A 182 5.57 -8.75 -4.55
CA ALA A 182 6.84 -9.48 -4.59
C ALA A 182 7.34 -9.63 -6.01
N TYR A 183 6.47 -10.02 -6.94
CA TYR A 183 6.79 -10.14 -8.36
C TYR A 183 7.25 -8.81 -8.95
N CYS A 184 6.50 -7.73 -8.71
CA CYS A 184 6.87 -6.38 -9.14
C CYS A 184 8.25 -5.98 -8.62
N ARG A 185 8.50 -6.18 -7.32
CA ARG A 185 9.83 -5.94 -6.71
C ARG A 185 10.92 -6.75 -7.40
N LEU A 186 10.72 -8.06 -7.60
CA LEU A 186 11.71 -8.93 -8.22
C LEU A 186 12.04 -8.50 -9.65
N VAL A 187 11.04 -8.12 -10.45
CA VAL A 187 11.26 -7.63 -11.82
C VAL A 187 12.06 -6.33 -11.82
N HIS A 188 11.73 -5.39 -10.93
CA HIS A 188 12.50 -4.14 -10.80
C HIS A 188 13.94 -4.38 -10.33
N THR A 189 14.14 -5.27 -9.36
CA THR A 189 15.48 -5.67 -8.91
C THR A 189 16.25 -6.31 -10.05
N LEU A 190 15.66 -7.28 -10.76
CA LEU A 190 16.30 -7.93 -11.91
C LEU A 190 16.70 -6.93 -13.00
N ALA A 191 15.84 -5.96 -13.30
CA ALA A 191 16.16 -4.91 -14.26
C ALA A 191 17.32 -4.02 -13.80
N ALA A 192 17.35 -3.64 -12.52
CA ALA A 192 18.43 -2.86 -11.93
C ALA A 192 19.77 -3.63 -11.94
N GLU A 193 19.76 -4.91 -11.55
CA GLU A 193 20.95 -5.77 -11.58
C GLU A 193 21.47 -5.98 -13.01
N LYS A 194 20.57 -6.18 -13.98
CA LYS A 194 20.96 -6.26 -15.40
C LYS A 194 21.61 -4.96 -15.88
N ALA A 195 21.04 -3.80 -15.54
CA ALA A 195 21.63 -2.51 -15.90
C ALA A 195 23.02 -2.31 -15.27
N PHE A 196 23.19 -2.72 -14.01
CA PHE A 196 24.49 -2.69 -13.34
C PHE A 196 25.49 -3.65 -14.01
N ALA A 197 25.09 -4.89 -14.31
CA ALA A 197 25.92 -5.87 -14.98
C ALA A 197 26.39 -5.40 -16.37
N VAL A 198 25.51 -4.76 -17.17
CA VAL A 198 25.90 -4.16 -18.46
C VAL A 198 27.01 -3.12 -18.30
N THR A 199 26.99 -2.35 -17.20
CA THR A 199 28.07 -1.39 -16.91
C THR A 199 29.40 -2.10 -16.67
N LEU A 200 29.40 -3.19 -15.90
CA LEU A 200 30.61 -3.99 -15.63
C LEU A 200 31.14 -4.69 -16.90
N ILE A 201 30.24 -5.22 -17.71
CA ILE A 201 30.58 -5.80 -19.01
C ILE A 201 31.20 -4.72 -19.90
N TYR A 202 30.63 -3.52 -19.97
CA TYR A 202 31.20 -2.45 -20.78
C TYR A 202 32.62 -2.04 -20.32
N LEU A 203 32.88 -2.03 -19.02
CA LEU A 203 34.20 -1.69 -18.47
C LEU A 203 35.26 -2.75 -18.79
N SER A 204 34.88 -4.03 -18.76
CA SER A 204 35.79 -5.16 -19.07
C SER A 204 35.91 -5.43 -20.58
N ALA A 205 34.85 -5.12 -21.32
CA ALA A 205 34.58 -5.64 -22.65
C ALA A 205 33.72 -4.65 -23.47
N SER A 206 34.22 -3.43 -23.70
CA SER A 206 33.41 -2.35 -24.29
C SER A 206 32.76 -2.68 -25.64
N GLU A 207 33.42 -3.48 -26.49
CA GLU A 207 32.89 -3.92 -27.78
C GLU A 207 31.77 -4.98 -27.65
N TYR A 208 31.65 -5.66 -26.51
CA TYR A 208 30.62 -6.68 -26.27
C TYR A 208 29.20 -6.09 -26.41
N CYS A 209 29.00 -4.88 -25.89
CA CYS A 209 27.73 -4.15 -25.98
C CYS A 209 27.48 -3.56 -27.38
N ARG A 210 28.54 -3.34 -28.18
CA ARG A 210 28.46 -2.74 -29.53
C ARG A 210 28.22 -3.78 -30.61
N LEU A 211 29.04 -4.82 -30.61
CA LEU A 211 28.98 -5.91 -31.59
C LEU A 211 27.80 -6.84 -31.34
N LYS A 212 27.33 -6.93 -30.08
CA LYS A 212 26.24 -7.82 -29.66
C LYS A 212 26.45 -9.24 -30.20
N PRO A 213 27.53 -9.93 -29.76
CA PRO A 213 27.90 -11.24 -30.29
C PRO A 213 26.81 -12.31 -30.07
N PHE A 214 25.89 -12.06 -29.13
CA PHE A 214 24.73 -12.89 -28.84
C PHE A 214 23.43 -12.10 -29.07
N SER A 215 22.36 -12.82 -29.43
CA SER A 215 21.02 -12.23 -29.61
C SER A 215 20.43 -11.65 -28.32
N ASP A 216 20.83 -12.19 -27.17
CA ASP A 216 20.50 -11.68 -25.82
C ASP A 216 21.77 -11.66 -24.97
N THR A 217 22.12 -10.48 -24.45
CA THR A 217 23.25 -10.28 -23.53
C THR A 217 23.15 -11.13 -22.26
N PHE A 218 21.94 -11.46 -21.82
CA PHE A 218 21.69 -12.33 -20.67
C PHE A 218 21.10 -13.69 -21.06
N GLY A 219 21.27 -14.09 -22.34
CA GLY A 219 20.92 -15.42 -22.80
C GLY A 219 21.89 -16.48 -22.30
N VAL A 220 21.49 -17.76 -22.34
CA VAL A 220 22.24 -18.90 -21.77
C VAL A 220 23.72 -18.91 -22.17
N THR A 221 24.02 -18.83 -23.47
CA THR A 221 25.41 -18.85 -23.98
C THR A 221 26.21 -17.62 -23.55
N SER A 222 25.58 -16.44 -23.62
CA SER A 222 26.20 -15.17 -23.25
C SER A 222 26.57 -15.16 -21.77
N THR A 223 25.64 -15.56 -20.91
CA THR A 223 25.85 -15.68 -19.47
C THR A 223 26.92 -16.72 -19.14
N TYR A 224 26.92 -17.88 -19.79
CA TYR A 224 27.97 -18.89 -19.60
C TYR A 224 29.35 -18.33 -19.91
N ILE A 225 29.51 -17.64 -21.04
CA ILE A 225 30.81 -17.05 -21.42
C ILE A 225 31.23 -15.95 -20.43
N LEU A 226 30.29 -15.13 -19.98
CA LEU A 226 30.56 -14.06 -19.01
C LEU A 226 30.84 -14.58 -17.58
N SER A 227 30.42 -15.80 -17.23
CA SER A 227 30.60 -16.36 -15.89
C SER A 227 31.78 -17.34 -15.78
N GLU A 228 32.05 -18.12 -16.83
CA GLU A 228 33.07 -19.18 -16.79
C GLU A 228 34.49 -18.67 -17.09
N TYR A 229 34.60 -17.58 -17.85
CA TYR A 229 35.90 -17.03 -18.22
C TYR A 229 36.23 -15.77 -17.41
N PRO A 230 37.49 -15.62 -16.96
CA PRO A 230 37.89 -14.49 -16.12
C PRO A 230 37.95 -13.17 -16.89
N ASP A 231 38.29 -13.20 -18.19
CA ASP A 231 38.32 -12.05 -19.09
C ASP A 231 38.16 -12.49 -20.55
N ILE A 232 38.13 -11.51 -21.47
CA ILE A 232 38.05 -11.78 -22.91
C ILE A 232 39.33 -12.42 -23.46
N ALA A 233 40.50 -12.13 -22.88
CA ALA A 233 41.76 -12.66 -23.38
C ALA A 233 41.79 -14.19 -23.26
N ALA A 234 41.30 -14.72 -22.13
CA ALA A 234 41.13 -16.15 -21.92
C ALA A 234 40.22 -16.83 -22.96
N ILE A 235 39.24 -16.10 -23.51
CA ILE A 235 38.37 -16.60 -24.59
C ILE A 235 39.12 -16.61 -25.93
N ALA A 236 39.93 -15.58 -26.20
CA ALA A 236 40.70 -15.48 -27.43
C ALA A 236 41.78 -16.57 -27.56
N ASP A 237 42.25 -17.09 -26.43
CA ASP A 237 43.26 -18.17 -26.37
C ASP A 237 42.67 -19.58 -26.53
N ILE A 238 41.34 -19.72 -26.65
CA ILE A 238 40.70 -21.03 -26.87
C ILE A 238 41.10 -21.56 -28.26
N PRO A 239 41.69 -22.76 -28.37
CA PRO A 239 42.06 -23.35 -29.65
C PRO A 239 40.84 -23.52 -30.56
N LEU A 240 40.98 -23.08 -31.81
CA LEU A 240 40.02 -23.33 -32.88
C LEU A 240 40.48 -24.57 -33.64
N ASP A 241 40.09 -25.75 -33.16
CA ASP A 241 40.26 -27.02 -33.88
C ASP A 241 39.30 -27.14 -35.08
#